data_AF-A0A084Z3H6-F1
#
_entry.id   AF-A0A084Z3H6-F1
#
_cell.length_a   1.000
_cell.length_b   1.000
_cell.length_c   1.000
_cell.angle_alpha   90.00
_cell.angle_beta   90.00
_cell.angle_gamma   90.00
#
_symmetry.space_group_name_H-M   'P 1'
#
loop_
_entity.id
_entity.type
_entity.pdbx_description
1 polymer ?
#
loop_
_entity_poly.entity_id
_entity_poly.type
_entity_poly.pdbx_seq_one_letter_code
_entity_poly.pdbx_strand_id
1 'polypeptide(L)'
;AGVALVYGENILAARGRFSWRERNSQYIVKGTSSAGGSTWDDQPVSVIGGRQTIVDDSEINRYRPKILVNEDSLTVGGASTRGEWYKARMQGEANSTEITLAGWRENGDTGPLWKKNQQVDIDDPVQNLKVTWLIKSVTYTEGENGRLCVLTLVPPESMDLPKVSDKKKGGKGKGKKAKTVATWD
;
A
#
# COMPACT_ATOMS: atom_id res chain seq x y z
N ALA A 1 2.44 -13.62 -20.21
CA ALA A 1 3.26 -12.60 -19.55
C ALA A 1 3.47 -11.47 -20.56
N GLY A 2 3.34 -10.21 -20.14
CA GLY A 2 3.64 -9.05 -21.01
C GLY A 2 5.14 -8.92 -21.24
N VAL A 3 5.55 -7.93 -22.05
CA VAL A 3 6.97 -7.65 -22.30
C VAL A 3 7.63 -7.04 -21.06
N ALA A 4 8.80 -7.54 -20.69
CA ALA A 4 9.57 -7.05 -19.54
C ALA A 4 10.21 -5.69 -19.84
N LEU A 5 10.43 -4.86 -18.81
CA LEU A 5 11.14 -3.59 -18.90
C LEU A 5 12.61 -3.83 -18.56
N VAL A 6 13.49 -3.75 -19.54
CA VAL A 6 14.91 -4.09 -19.42
C VAL A 6 15.77 -2.88 -19.77
N TYR A 7 16.67 -2.51 -18.86
CA TYR A 7 17.63 -1.44 -19.07
C TYR A 7 18.53 -1.74 -20.27
N GLY A 8 18.68 -0.75 -21.15
CA GLY A 8 19.48 -0.89 -22.38
C GLY A 8 18.76 -1.57 -23.55
N GLU A 9 17.53 -2.07 -23.35
CA GLU A 9 16.72 -2.65 -24.44
C GLU A 9 15.52 -1.76 -24.79
N ASN A 10 14.49 -1.70 -23.93
CA ASN A 10 13.25 -0.99 -24.21
C ASN A 10 12.98 0.21 -23.29
N ILE A 11 13.78 0.38 -22.24
CA ILE A 11 13.76 1.57 -21.37
C ILE A 11 14.50 2.72 -22.04
N LEU A 12 13.81 3.80 -22.39
CA LEU A 12 14.43 5.03 -22.90
C LEU A 12 14.99 5.91 -21.77
N ALA A 13 14.21 6.05 -20.70
CA ALA A 13 14.59 6.81 -19.52
C ALA A 13 13.83 6.28 -18.31
N ALA A 14 14.41 6.38 -17.12
CA ALA A 14 13.75 5.97 -15.90
C ALA A 14 14.08 6.94 -14.76
N ARG A 15 13.09 7.23 -13.91
CA ARG A 15 13.27 7.99 -12.67
C ARG A 15 12.59 7.28 -11.50
N GLY A 16 13.35 6.97 -10.46
CA GLY A 16 12.87 6.30 -9.26
C GLY A 16 12.82 7.24 -8.07
N ARG A 17 11.83 7.06 -7.19
CA ARG A 17 11.77 7.70 -5.88
C ARG A 17 11.58 6.62 -4.81
N PHE A 18 12.60 6.48 -3.97
CA PHE A 18 12.65 5.51 -2.87
C PHE A 18 12.94 6.26 -1.57
N SER A 19 11.95 6.36 -0.67
CA SER A 19 12.08 7.16 0.53
C SER A 19 11.32 6.62 1.73
N TRP A 20 12.00 6.51 2.87
CA TRP A 20 11.37 6.18 4.15
C TRP A 20 10.87 7.41 4.92
N ARG A 21 10.73 8.57 4.27
CA ARG A 21 10.27 9.80 4.93
C ARG A 21 8.89 9.62 5.56
N GLU A 22 7.96 9.02 4.83
CA GLU A 22 6.57 8.78 5.24
C GLU A 22 6.31 7.34 5.70
N ARG A 23 7.36 6.51 5.81
CA ARG A 23 7.27 5.14 6.35
C ARG A 23 7.53 5.14 7.84
N ASN A 24 6.75 4.37 8.59
CA ASN A 24 6.83 4.28 10.05
C ASN A 24 6.99 2.85 10.50
N SER A 25 7.72 2.63 11.60
CA SER A 25 7.92 1.29 12.18
C SER A 25 6.63 0.72 12.76
N GLN A 26 5.73 1.59 13.23
CA GLN A 26 4.45 1.23 13.83
C GLN A 26 3.36 2.22 13.41
N TYR A 27 2.21 1.69 13.03
CA TYR A 27 0.97 2.44 12.83
C TYR A 27 0.02 2.09 13.97
N ILE A 28 -0.20 3.05 14.85
CA ILE A 28 -1.00 2.92 16.08
C ILE A 28 -2.35 3.58 15.82
N VAL A 29 -3.38 2.77 15.64
CA VAL A 29 -4.75 3.25 15.43
C VAL A 29 -5.44 3.40 16.78
N LYS A 30 -5.82 4.62 17.12
CA LYS A 30 -6.56 4.98 18.34
C LYS A 30 -7.95 5.48 17.97
N GLY A 31 -8.92 5.27 18.84
CA GLY A 31 -10.27 5.80 18.67
C GLY A 31 -11.13 5.43 19.87
N THR A 32 -12.37 5.90 19.86
CA THR A 32 -13.30 5.66 20.96
C THR A 32 -14.27 4.53 20.61
N SER A 33 -14.63 3.71 21.58
CA SER A 33 -15.75 2.76 21.43
C SER A 33 -17.06 3.42 21.88
N SER A 34 -18.18 2.97 21.33
CA SER A 34 -19.51 3.42 21.80
C SER A 34 -19.73 2.96 23.24
N ALA A 35 -20.12 3.87 24.11
CA ALA A 35 -20.67 3.57 25.44
C ALA A 35 -22.05 4.20 25.55
N GLY A 36 -23.02 3.41 26.00
CA GLY A 36 -24.42 3.79 25.98
C GLY A 36 -24.90 4.58 27.22
N GLY A 37 -23.98 4.90 28.13
CA GLY A 37 -24.25 5.67 29.35
C GLY A 37 -25.11 4.92 30.37
N SER A 38 -25.64 5.60 31.39
CA SER A 38 -26.46 4.98 32.44
C SER A 38 -27.75 4.30 31.94
N THR A 39 -28.14 4.55 30.69
CA THR A 39 -29.33 3.98 30.04
C THR A 39 -29.02 2.68 29.25
N TRP A 40 -27.75 2.38 28.96
CA TRP A 40 -27.29 1.21 28.19
C TRP A 40 -25.85 0.83 28.56
N ASP A 41 -25.57 -0.44 28.88
CA ASP A 41 -24.25 -1.02 29.24
C ASP A 41 -23.15 0.00 29.59
N ASP A 42 -23.11 0.40 30.86
CA ASP A 42 -22.06 1.27 31.39
C ASP A 42 -20.69 0.59 31.25
N GLN A 43 -19.74 1.27 30.62
CA GLN A 43 -18.40 0.75 30.35
C GLN A 43 -17.35 1.69 30.96
N PRO A 44 -16.28 1.16 31.57
CA PRO A 44 -15.26 1.99 32.18
C PRO A 44 -14.53 2.86 31.15
N VAL A 45 -14.08 4.06 31.55
CA VAL A 45 -13.42 5.06 30.69
C VAL A 45 -12.20 4.47 29.96
N SER A 46 -11.50 3.53 30.57
CA SER A 46 -10.38 2.79 29.97
C SER A 46 -10.77 1.96 28.75
N VAL A 47 -12.02 1.47 28.68
CA VAL A 47 -12.58 0.72 27.55
C VAL A 47 -13.09 1.65 26.45
N ILE A 48 -13.55 2.86 26.81
CA ILE A 48 -14.09 3.86 25.89
C ILE A 48 -12.98 4.55 25.11
N GLY A 49 -11.93 5.05 25.79
CA GLY A 49 -10.86 5.84 25.17
C GLY A 49 -9.49 5.17 25.08
N GLY A 50 -9.31 4.00 25.74
CA GLY A 50 -8.00 3.37 25.91
C GLY A 50 -7.67 2.27 24.91
N ARG A 51 -8.48 2.04 23.87
CA ARG A 51 -8.23 0.96 22.90
C ARG A 51 -7.31 1.46 21.78
N GLN A 52 -6.28 0.67 21.49
CA GLN A 52 -5.42 0.87 20.34
C GLN A 52 -5.11 -0.46 19.64
N THR A 53 -4.90 -0.37 18.32
CA THR A 53 -4.39 -1.47 17.51
C THR A 53 -3.08 -1.03 16.87
N ILE A 54 -2.06 -1.88 16.99
CA ILE A 54 -0.72 -1.60 16.48
C ILE A 54 -0.47 -2.50 15.27
N VAL A 55 -0.06 -1.89 14.16
CA VAL A 55 0.38 -2.57 12.94
C VAL A 55 1.86 -2.25 12.71
N ASP A 56 2.70 -3.28 12.74
CA ASP A 56 4.14 -3.14 12.57
C ASP A 56 4.57 -3.20 11.09
N ASP A 57 5.62 -2.44 10.76
CA ASP A 57 6.31 -2.44 9.49
C ASP A 57 7.75 -2.91 9.68
N SER A 58 8.01 -4.19 9.38
CA SER A 58 9.29 -4.84 9.65
C SER A 58 10.45 -4.34 8.77
N GLU A 59 10.17 -3.62 7.68
CA GLU A 59 11.22 -3.02 6.85
C GLU A 59 11.86 -1.81 7.55
N ILE A 60 11.15 -1.17 8.47
CA ILE A 60 11.58 0.05 9.14
C ILE A 60 12.21 -0.29 10.49
N ASN A 61 13.53 -0.47 10.49
CA ASN A 61 14.31 -0.86 11.67
C ASN A 61 14.40 0.25 12.75
N ARG A 62 14.34 1.52 12.36
CA ARG A 62 14.40 2.65 13.29
C ARG A 62 13.04 2.83 13.97
N TYR A 63 13.01 2.98 15.28
CA TYR A 63 11.78 3.30 16.01
C TYR A 63 11.23 4.67 15.57
N ARG A 64 10.06 4.68 14.92
CA ARG A 64 9.33 5.88 14.48
C ARG A 64 7.83 5.59 14.39
N PRO A 65 7.10 5.62 15.52
CA PRO A 65 5.67 5.34 15.54
C PRO A 65 4.86 6.47 14.89
N LYS A 66 3.72 6.11 14.30
CA LYS A 66 2.69 7.03 13.80
C LYS A 66 1.37 6.72 14.49
N ILE A 67 0.74 7.72 15.09
CA ILE A 67 -0.60 7.60 15.66
C ILE A 67 -1.62 8.04 14.61
N LEU A 68 -2.64 7.20 14.39
CA LEU A 68 -3.78 7.45 13.52
C LEU A 68 -5.03 7.51 14.39
N VAL A 69 -5.75 8.63 14.35
CA VAL A 69 -7.03 8.78 15.05
C VAL A 69 -8.14 8.29 14.13
N ASN A 70 -8.96 7.37 14.63
CA ASN A 70 -10.13 6.83 13.93
C ASN A 70 -11.37 7.65 14.32
N GLU A 71 -12.14 8.04 13.31
CA GLU A 71 -13.39 8.80 13.50
C GLU A 71 -14.57 7.88 13.85
N ASP A 72 -14.56 6.65 13.32
CA ASP A 72 -15.57 5.65 13.62
C ASP A 72 -15.35 4.99 14.97
N SER A 73 -16.45 4.43 15.53
CA SER A 73 -16.40 3.58 16.72
C SER A 73 -15.35 2.48 16.56
N LEU A 74 -14.38 2.47 17.47
CA LEU A 74 -13.19 1.64 17.34
C LEU A 74 -13.54 0.18 17.60
N THR A 75 -13.55 -0.61 16.52
CA THR A 75 -13.53 -2.07 16.57
C THR A 75 -12.12 -2.57 16.27
N VAL A 76 -11.68 -3.66 16.90
CA VAL A 76 -10.33 -4.22 16.67
C VAL A 76 -10.12 -4.57 15.19
N GLY A 77 -11.16 -5.13 14.54
CA GLY A 77 -11.11 -5.45 13.12
C GLY A 77 -10.94 -4.21 12.24
N GLY A 78 -11.80 -3.20 12.42
CA GLY A 78 -11.72 -1.96 11.64
C GLY A 78 -10.41 -1.19 11.87
N ALA A 79 -9.92 -1.16 13.11
CA ALA A 79 -8.65 -0.52 13.45
C ALA A 79 -7.45 -1.23 12.79
N SER A 80 -7.43 -2.57 12.78
CA SER A 80 -6.40 -3.35 12.09
C SER A 80 -6.43 -3.08 10.59
N THR A 81 -7.61 -3.16 9.96
CA THR A 81 -7.79 -2.90 8.53
C THR A 81 -7.33 -1.49 8.14
N ARG A 82 -7.65 -0.47 8.96
CA ARG A 82 -7.19 0.92 8.74
C ARG A 82 -5.67 1.04 8.84
N GLY A 83 -5.06 0.41 9.84
CA GLY A 83 -3.60 0.41 10.01
C GLY A 83 -2.89 -0.28 8.85
N GLU A 84 -3.39 -1.43 8.41
CA GLU A 84 -2.87 -2.18 7.25
C GLU A 84 -3.03 -1.38 5.94
N TRP A 85 -4.20 -0.76 5.74
CA TRP A 85 -4.44 0.12 4.59
C TRP A 85 -3.44 1.28 4.54
N TYR A 86 -3.24 1.95 5.68
CA TYR A 86 -2.32 3.09 5.75
C TYR A 86 -0.88 2.64 5.48
N LYS A 87 -0.46 1.50 6.04
CA LYS A 87 0.85 0.90 5.76
C LYS A 87 1.04 0.63 4.26
N ALA A 88 0.10 -0.06 3.61
CA ALA A 88 0.18 -0.37 2.18
C ALA A 88 0.22 0.90 1.32
N ARG A 89 -0.58 1.91 1.66
CA ARG A 89 -0.55 3.23 1.02
C ARG A 89 0.82 3.89 1.14
N MET A 90 1.42 3.90 2.34
CA MET A 90 2.74 4.50 2.54
C MET A 90 3.85 3.74 1.82
N GLN A 91 3.71 2.42 1.64
CA GLN A 91 4.63 1.62 0.84
C GLN A 91 4.61 2.03 -0.64
N GLY A 92 3.43 2.26 -1.21
CA GLY A 92 3.29 2.73 -2.60
C GLY A 92 3.72 4.17 -2.82
N GLU A 93 3.60 5.03 -1.80
CA GLU A 93 4.12 6.41 -1.84
C GLU A 93 5.64 6.45 -1.67
N ALA A 94 6.19 5.56 -0.84
CA ALA A 94 7.61 5.48 -0.56
C ALA A 94 8.42 4.95 -1.75
N ASN A 95 7.85 4.00 -2.50
CA ASN A 95 8.51 3.27 -3.57
C ASN A 95 7.71 3.44 -4.86
N SER A 96 8.22 4.26 -5.76
CA SER A 96 7.67 4.40 -7.10
C SER A 96 8.77 4.59 -8.13
N THR A 97 8.54 4.10 -9.33
CA THR A 97 9.40 4.36 -10.48
C THR A 97 8.56 4.78 -11.67
N GLU A 98 9.08 5.73 -12.43
CA GLU A 98 8.53 6.12 -13.71
C GLU A 98 9.50 5.72 -14.81
N ILE A 99 9.02 4.92 -15.75
CA ILE A 99 9.79 4.39 -16.87
C ILE A 99 9.18 4.92 -18.16
N THR A 100 10.01 5.57 -18.98
CA THR A 100 9.67 6.10 -20.29
C THR A 100 10.08 5.09 -21.36
N LEU A 101 9.14 4.78 -22.26
CA LEU A 101 9.28 3.80 -23.33
C LEU A 101 9.02 4.45 -24.69
N ALA A 102 9.59 3.84 -25.74
CA ALA A 102 9.28 4.18 -27.13
C ALA A 102 7.96 3.54 -27.55
N GLY A 103 7.05 4.33 -28.13
CA GLY A 103 5.76 3.86 -28.60
C GLY A 103 4.75 3.60 -27.48
N TRP A 104 3.52 3.24 -27.85
CA TRP A 104 2.40 3.07 -26.90
C TRP A 104 2.06 1.61 -26.62
N ARG A 105 2.74 0.65 -27.27
CA ARG A 105 2.41 -0.77 -27.25
C ARG A 105 3.56 -1.61 -26.71
N GLU A 106 3.23 -2.80 -26.21
CA GLU A 106 4.16 -3.69 -25.49
C GLU A 106 5.21 -4.36 -26.40
N ASN A 107 5.16 -4.23 -27.73
CA ASN A 107 6.14 -4.83 -28.65
C ASN A 107 6.23 -4.04 -29.96
N GLY A 108 6.86 -2.86 -29.89
CA GLY A 108 6.88 -1.91 -31.00
C GLY A 108 5.46 -1.50 -31.38
N ASP A 109 5.06 -1.65 -32.65
CA ASP A 109 3.71 -1.29 -33.12
C ASP A 109 2.71 -2.45 -33.16
N THR A 110 3.15 -3.68 -32.83
CA THR A 110 2.33 -4.90 -33.00
C THR A 110 1.64 -5.37 -31.73
N GLY A 111 2.16 -4.98 -30.55
CA GLY A 111 1.65 -5.41 -29.25
C GLY A 111 0.33 -4.73 -28.83
N PRO A 112 -0.32 -5.21 -27.76
CA PRO A 112 -1.39 -4.46 -27.10
C PRO A 112 -0.86 -3.12 -26.55
N LEU A 113 -1.74 -2.14 -26.39
CA LEU A 113 -1.39 -0.91 -25.67
C LEU A 113 -1.04 -1.23 -24.21
N TRP A 114 -0.05 -0.53 -23.66
CA TRP A 114 0.29 -0.61 -22.23
C TRP A 114 -0.91 -0.25 -21.36
N LYS A 115 -1.31 -1.06 -20.37
CA LYS A 115 -2.47 -0.74 -19.52
C LYS A 115 -2.09 -0.68 -18.05
N LYS A 116 -2.86 0.13 -17.32
CA LYS A 116 -2.84 0.11 -15.85
C LYS A 116 -3.31 -1.26 -15.32
N ASN A 117 -2.95 -1.55 -14.08
CA ASN A 117 -3.31 -2.79 -13.39
C ASN A 117 -2.78 -4.07 -14.08
N GLN A 118 -1.61 -3.97 -14.70
CA GLN A 118 -0.84 -5.10 -15.20
C GLN A 118 0.47 -5.19 -14.42
N GLN A 119 0.88 -6.41 -14.09
CA GLN A 119 2.18 -6.68 -13.51
C GLN A 119 3.20 -6.85 -14.62
N VAL A 120 4.38 -6.24 -14.43
CA VAL A 120 5.46 -6.25 -15.40
C VAL A 120 6.78 -6.46 -14.66
N ASP A 121 7.63 -7.30 -15.24
CA ASP A 121 8.96 -7.54 -14.75
C ASP A 121 9.88 -6.37 -15.11
N ILE A 122 10.61 -5.86 -14.14
CA ILE A 122 11.59 -4.79 -14.28
C ILE A 122 12.98 -5.38 -14.01
N ASP A 123 13.90 -5.20 -14.95
CA ASP A 123 15.34 -5.40 -14.79
C ASP A 123 16.06 -4.09 -15.10
N ASP A 124 16.25 -3.26 -14.05
CA ASP A 124 16.92 -1.97 -14.11
C ASP A 124 18.02 -1.90 -13.03
N PRO A 125 19.29 -2.19 -13.40
CA PRO A 125 20.41 -2.13 -12.47
C PRO A 125 20.76 -0.71 -12.03
N VAL A 126 20.36 0.34 -12.76
CA VAL A 126 20.62 1.75 -12.37
C VAL A 126 19.76 2.13 -11.17
N GLN A 127 18.52 1.64 -11.13
CA GLN A 127 17.60 1.82 -10.00
C GLN A 127 17.70 0.70 -8.95
N ASN A 128 18.55 -0.31 -9.18
CA ASN A 128 18.66 -1.52 -8.37
C ASN A 128 17.32 -2.28 -8.24
N LEU A 129 16.58 -2.40 -9.35
CA LEU A 129 15.32 -3.11 -9.43
C LEU A 129 15.47 -4.39 -10.27
N LYS A 130 15.16 -5.53 -9.65
CA LYS A 130 14.97 -6.82 -10.33
C LYS A 130 13.73 -7.51 -9.74
N VAL A 131 12.57 -6.98 -10.08
CA VAL A 131 11.30 -7.22 -9.38
C VAL A 131 10.12 -7.14 -10.34
N THR A 132 9.01 -7.78 -9.97
CA THR A 132 7.73 -7.67 -10.69
C THR A 132 6.85 -6.62 -10.01
N TRP A 133 6.58 -5.51 -10.70
CA TRP A 133 5.80 -4.39 -10.15
C TRP A 133 4.51 -4.15 -10.93
N LEU A 134 3.56 -3.46 -10.30
CA LEU A 134 2.26 -3.15 -10.88
C LEU A 134 2.28 -1.78 -11.57
N ILE A 135 1.75 -1.69 -12.78
CA ILE A 135 1.50 -0.42 -13.47
C ILE A 135 0.35 0.31 -12.77
N LYS A 136 0.67 1.39 -12.05
CA LYS A 136 -0.30 2.28 -11.38
C LYS A 136 -0.97 3.24 -12.36
N SER A 137 -0.17 3.83 -13.26
CA SER A 137 -0.67 4.76 -14.29
C SER A 137 0.13 4.63 -15.58
N VAL A 138 -0.53 4.99 -16.68
CA VAL A 138 0.04 5.02 -18.03
C VAL A 138 -0.29 6.38 -18.61
N THR A 139 0.73 7.06 -19.12
CA THR A 139 0.57 8.33 -19.83
C THR A 139 1.13 8.19 -21.23
N TYR A 140 0.29 8.42 -22.23
CA TYR A 140 0.69 8.45 -23.63
C TYR A 140 0.90 9.88 -24.08
N THR A 141 2.03 10.14 -24.73
CA THR A 141 2.34 11.43 -25.34
C THR A 141 2.77 11.23 -26.78
N GLU A 142 2.43 12.17 -27.65
CA GLU A 142 2.88 12.25 -29.05
C GLU A 142 3.33 13.69 -29.30
N GLY A 143 4.51 13.86 -29.89
CA GLY A 143 5.09 15.17 -30.21
C GLY A 143 6.24 15.04 -31.19
N GLU A 144 7.12 16.04 -31.25
CA GLU A 144 8.28 16.04 -32.17
C GLU A 144 9.23 14.85 -31.93
N ASN A 145 9.32 14.37 -30.69
CA ASN A 145 10.10 13.19 -30.32
C ASN A 145 9.37 11.86 -30.62
N GLY A 146 8.29 11.89 -31.38
CA GLY A 146 7.45 10.74 -31.69
C GLY A 146 6.51 10.36 -30.57
N ARG A 147 6.10 9.08 -30.55
CA ARG A 147 5.20 8.52 -29.54
C ARG A 147 5.99 7.99 -28.36
N LEU A 148 5.68 8.48 -27.17
CA LEU A 148 6.25 8.03 -25.91
C LEU A 148 5.16 7.54 -24.97
N CYS A 149 5.52 6.58 -24.13
CA CYS A 149 4.69 6.06 -23.06
C CYS A 149 5.44 6.17 -21.74
N VAL A 150 4.86 6.82 -20.74
CA VAL A 150 5.40 6.89 -19.39
C VAL A 150 4.57 5.98 -18.49
N LEU A 151 5.20 4.97 -17.92
CA LEU A 151 4.60 4.04 -16.97
C LEU A 151 5.02 4.43 -15.56
N THR A 152 4.07 4.62 -14.67
CA THR A 152 4.34 4.70 -13.22
C THR A 152 4.10 3.34 -12.60
N LEU A 153 5.13 2.74 -12.02
CA LEU A 153 5.08 1.43 -11.39
C LEU A 153 5.28 1.54 -9.87
N VAL A 154 4.60 0.66 -9.14
CA VAL A 154 4.65 0.55 -7.68
C VAL A 154 4.70 -0.92 -7.26
N PRO A 155 5.19 -1.23 -6.05
CA PRO A 155 5.13 -2.59 -5.52
C PRO A 155 3.68 -3.10 -5.48
N PRO A 156 3.38 -4.33 -5.97
CA PRO A 156 2.00 -4.82 -6.08
C PRO A 156 1.24 -4.82 -4.75
N GLU A 157 1.92 -5.17 -3.66
CA GLU A 157 1.38 -5.22 -2.30
C GLU A 157 0.90 -3.85 -1.78
N SER A 158 1.35 -2.74 -2.38
CA SER A 158 0.91 -1.40 -2.01
C SER A 158 -0.51 -1.07 -2.51
N MET A 159 -1.00 -1.82 -3.50
CA MET A 159 -2.31 -1.63 -4.13
C MET A 159 -3.31 -2.71 -3.70
N ASP A 160 -2.88 -3.68 -2.90
CA ASP A 160 -3.77 -4.68 -2.31
C ASP A 160 -4.61 -4.06 -1.19
N LEU A 161 -5.92 -4.19 -1.32
CA LEU A 161 -6.84 -3.79 -0.26
C LEU A 161 -6.74 -4.78 0.90
N PRO A 162 -6.64 -4.31 2.15
CA PRO A 162 -6.69 -5.22 3.30
C PRO A 162 -8.03 -5.96 3.29
N LYS A 163 -7.98 -7.26 3.58
CA LYS A 163 -9.14 -8.13 3.56
C LYS A 163 -10.17 -7.63 4.58
N VAL A 164 -11.26 -7.05 4.09
CA VAL A 164 -12.45 -6.86 4.91
C VAL A 164 -12.96 -8.25 5.20
N SER A 165 -12.91 -8.68 6.47
CA SER A 165 -13.51 -9.96 6.83
C SER A 165 -15.01 -9.82 6.61
N ASP A 166 -15.53 -10.37 5.50
CA ASP A 166 -16.94 -10.70 5.40
C ASP A 166 -17.26 -11.53 6.63
N LYS A 167 -18.26 -11.11 7.42
CA LYS A 167 -18.76 -11.92 8.53
C LYS A 167 -19.35 -13.21 7.97
N LYS A 168 -18.51 -14.20 7.63
CA LYS A 168 -18.93 -15.59 7.49
C LYS A 168 -19.37 -16.04 8.88
N LYS A 169 -20.68 -16.24 9.04
CA LYS A 169 -21.23 -17.04 10.13
C LYS A 169 -20.50 -18.39 10.13
N GLY A 170 -19.70 -18.63 11.17
CA GLY A 170 -19.14 -19.94 11.50
C GLY A 170 -17.81 -20.26 10.82
N GLY A 171 -16.73 -20.31 11.61
CA GLY A 171 -15.46 -20.92 11.22
C GLY A 171 -14.25 -20.25 11.86
N LYS A 172 -13.75 -20.79 12.98
CA LYS A 172 -12.49 -20.38 13.62
C LYS A 172 -11.31 -20.70 12.67
N GLY A 173 -10.92 -19.72 11.85
CA GLY A 173 -9.64 -19.71 11.14
C GLY A 173 -8.58 -18.97 11.96
N LYS A 174 -7.46 -19.62 12.30
CA LYS A 174 -6.29 -18.99 12.93
C LYS A 174 -5.62 -18.00 11.96
N GLY A 175 -6.12 -16.77 11.89
CA GLY A 175 -5.38 -15.63 11.32
C GLY A 175 -4.39 -15.06 12.33
N LYS A 176 -3.23 -14.56 11.86
CA LYS A 176 -2.27 -13.82 12.69
C LYS A 176 -3.02 -12.69 13.41
N LYS A 177 -3.05 -12.75 14.76
CA LYS A 177 -3.77 -11.79 15.59
C LYS A 177 -3.04 -10.45 15.57
N ALA A 178 -3.72 -9.40 15.13
CA ALA A 178 -3.34 -8.02 15.43
C ALA A 178 -3.24 -7.86 16.96
N LYS A 179 -2.14 -7.28 17.45
CA LYS A 179 -1.95 -7.04 18.89
C LYS A 179 -2.80 -5.84 19.27
N THR A 180 -3.89 -6.10 20.01
CA THR A 180 -4.64 -5.05 20.71
C THR A 180 -4.04 -4.90 22.10
N VAL A 181 -3.71 -3.67 22.48
CA VAL A 181 -3.12 -3.35 23.79
C VAL A 181 -3.99 -2.26 24.42
N ALA A 182 -4.27 -2.36 25.72
CA ALA A 182 -4.85 -1.25 26.47
C ALA A 182 -3.83 -0.11 26.58
N THR A 183 -4.29 1.14 26.53
CA THR A 183 -3.39 2.31 26.56
C THR A 183 -2.83 2.56 27.98
N TRP A 184 -3.46 2.01 29.01
CA TRP A 184 -3.10 2.19 30.42
C TRP A 184 -3.43 0.91 31.22
N ASP A 185 -2.44 0.39 31.95
CA ASP A 185 -2.60 -0.38 33.19
C ASP A 185 -2.41 0.59 34.37
#